data_AF-A0A3L7ANR2-F1
#
_entry.id   AF-A0A3L7ANR2-F1
#
_cell.length_a   1.000
_cell.length_b   1.000
_cell.length_c   1.000
_cell.angle_alpha   90.00
_cell.angle_beta   90.00
_cell.angle_gamma   90.00
#
_symmetry.space_group_name_H-M   'P 1'
#
loop_
_entity.id
_entity.type
_entity.pdbx_description
1 polymer ?
#
loop_
_entity_poly.entity_id
_entity_poly.type
_entity_poly.pdbx_seq_one_letter_code
_entity_poly.pdbx_strand_id
1 'polypeptide(L)'
;MRAIGRSFLSMAVLCGALALPAVIAPMPAQAIALPRYSMQESTTCTPVAILAFRGSGEANLAPGVSALDGAPTLYPRSGRVTNGWEGPTLARLVDALGGVEPESGWPAGFSVGEVPVLGVGGTDDAGYTAVPIQARTTIFDDMIDSAAHGATYAERVMRDFAATQPAGCRTRYIAIGYSQGAMAARTLAQALPGQVSAIMTFGDPYQQPAGAGNEREISGQGIIRWWMGEQQRTATDNFYDFAGFKSALCHPRDPVCSYSWLWGLGALLTVPEPHLNYLEGLEGTIKARELAEVAASLWAGDRPTGPVAPRPAPRDSTSDAAGPRPAPAPLPALNSATSGLVGQSMLFGAEAGLPLGTPVHYEYDTTGNGVFDRASDSPLLEMVFQSPGEHTVTVRMSAPDLGTITLTKTVHILERGVPATASSAASDLGRGCRGDPMV
;
A
#
# COMPACT_ATOMS: atom_id res chain seq x y z
N MET A 1 -48.80 -8.94 -53.30
CA MET A 1 -48.89 -8.90 -54.77
C MET A 1 -49.00 -7.46 -55.26
N ARG A 2 -47.91 -6.91 -55.81
CA ARG A 2 -47.81 -6.03 -57.00
C ARG A 2 -46.50 -5.23 -56.93
N ALA A 3 -45.70 -5.45 -57.97
CA ALA A 3 -44.42 -4.82 -58.26
C ALA A 3 -44.62 -3.53 -59.10
N ILE A 4 -43.48 -3.00 -59.60
CA ILE A 4 -43.22 -1.82 -60.46
C ILE A 4 -42.73 -0.64 -59.60
N GLY A 5 -41.49 -0.16 -59.63
CA GLY A 5 -40.40 -0.26 -60.61
C GLY A 5 -40.24 1.05 -61.38
N ARG A 6 -39.16 1.82 -61.13
CA ARG A 6 -38.47 2.65 -62.14
C ARG A 6 -37.17 3.28 -61.61
N SER A 7 -36.11 2.99 -62.35
CA SER A 7 -34.75 3.50 -62.26
C SER A 7 -34.66 4.99 -62.57
N PHE A 8 -33.69 5.68 -61.94
CA PHE A 8 -33.02 6.83 -62.55
C PHE A 8 -31.50 6.63 -62.46
N LEU A 9 -30.89 6.77 -63.62
CA LEU A 9 -29.47 6.66 -63.93
C LEU A 9 -28.81 8.05 -63.80
N SER A 10 -27.47 8.07 -63.76
CA SER A 10 -26.53 9.21 -63.88
C SER A 10 -26.00 9.72 -62.53
N MET A 11 -24.73 10.05 -62.32
CA MET A 11 -23.64 10.34 -63.24
C MET A 11 -22.32 10.09 -62.50
N ALA A 12 -21.40 9.34 -63.10
CA ALA A 12 -20.04 9.17 -62.61
C ALA A 12 -19.20 10.42 -62.93
N VAL A 13 -18.51 10.96 -61.93
CA VAL A 13 -17.35 11.86 -62.15
C VAL A 13 -16.14 11.18 -61.53
N LEU A 14 -15.28 10.70 -62.42
CA LEU A 14 -14.02 10.04 -62.15
C LEU A 14 -12.94 11.12 -62.00
N CYS A 15 -12.57 11.49 -60.78
CA CYS A 15 -11.35 12.27 -60.51
C CYS A 15 -10.26 11.29 -60.05
N GLY A 16 -9.42 10.86 -60.98
CA GLY A 16 -8.23 10.07 -60.71
C GLY A 16 -7.13 10.92 -60.09
N ALA A 17 -6.90 10.77 -58.79
CA ALA A 17 -5.65 11.13 -58.14
C ALA A 17 -4.81 9.86 -58.00
N LEU A 18 -3.71 9.78 -58.77
CA LEU A 18 -2.69 8.74 -58.65
C LEU A 18 -1.90 8.98 -57.35
N ALA A 19 -2.40 8.44 -56.24
CA ALA A 19 -1.61 8.27 -55.03
C ALA A 19 -0.74 7.02 -55.19
N LEU A 20 0.56 7.21 -55.39
CA LEU A 20 1.54 6.13 -55.27
C LEU A 20 1.49 5.59 -53.83
N PRO A 21 1.18 4.30 -53.60
CA PRO A 21 1.33 3.72 -52.27
C PRO A 21 2.83 3.64 -51.98
N ALA A 22 3.32 4.48 -51.06
CA ALA A 22 4.60 4.24 -50.43
C ALA A 22 4.49 2.89 -49.69
N VAL A 23 5.05 1.84 -50.29
CA VAL A 23 5.22 0.54 -49.64
C VAL A 23 6.30 0.74 -48.57
N ILE A 24 5.87 1.23 -47.41
CA ILE A 24 6.69 1.20 -46.21
C ILE A 24 6.69 -0.27 -45.79
N ALA A 25 7.75 -0.99 -46.16
CA ALA A 25 7.99 -2.32 -45.60
C ALA A 25 8.02 -2.16 -44.08
N PRO A 26 7.20 -2.91 -43.31
CA PRO A 26 7.27 -2.88 -41.87
C PRO A 26 8.69 -3.29 -41.48
N MET A 27 9.47 -2.34 -40.95
CA MET A 27 10.74 -2.71 -40.34
C MET A 27 10.39 -3.67 -39.20
N PRO A 28 11.02 -4.85 -39.11
CA PRO A 28 10.84 -5.70 -37.96
C PRO A 28 11.32 -4.91 -36.75
N ALA A 29 10.37 -4.49 -35.91
CA ALA A 29 10.70 -3.95 -34.61
C ALA A 29 11.47 -5.05 -33.88
N GLN A 30 12.78 -4.87 -33.76
CA GLN A 30 13.58 -5.73 -32.90
C GLN A 30 13.04 -5.50 -31.49
N ALA A 31 12.32 -6.47 -30.96
CA ALA A 31 11.92 -6.46 -29.57
C ALA A 31 13.20 -6.42 -28.75
N ILE A 32 13.52 -5.25 -28.19
CA ILE A 32 14.58 -5.15 -27.19
C ILE A 32 14.14 -6.06 -26.06
N ALA A 33 14.87 -7.15 -25.85
CA ALA A 33 14.63 -8.03 -24.71
C ALA A 33 14.87 -7.18 -23.46
N LEU A 34 13.79 -6.74 -22.82
CA LEU A 34 13.90 -6.05 -21.55
C LEU A 34 14.57 -7.01 -20.57
N PRO A 35 15.53 -6.54 -19.76
CA PRO A 35 16.08 -7.37 -18.70
C PRO A 35 14.91 -7.88 -17.86
N ARG A 36 14.88 -9.20 -17.63
CA ARG A 36 13.88 -9.79 -16.74
C ARG A 36 14.02 -9.08 -15.40
N TYR A 37 12.92 -8.59 -14.85
CA TYR A 37 12.84 -8.25 -13.44
C TYR A 37 13.07 -9.56 -12.70
N SER A 38 14.32 -9.72 -12.27
CA SER A 38 14.78 -10.77 -11.41
C SER A 38 15.41 -10.02 -10.27
N MET A 39 15.02 -10.35 -9.05
CA MET A 39 15.82 -10.00 -7.88
C MET A 39 17.17 -10.71 -8.11
N GLN A 40 18.12 -9.98 -8.68
CA GLN A 40 19.45 -10.52 -8.96
C GLN A 40 20.23 -10.54 -7.65
N GLU A 41 21.07 -11.55 -7.49
CA GLU A 41 22.05 -11.57 -6.41
C GLU A 41 22.89 -10.29 -6.49
N SER A 42 22.91 -9.56 -5.39
CA SER A 42 23.70 -8.34 -5.24
C SER A 42 24.93 -8.65 -4.43
N THR A 43 26.08 -8.15 -4.90
CA THR A 43 27.33 -8.19 -4.11
C THR A 43 27.43 -7.00 -3.15
N THR A 44 26.57 -6.00 -3.31
CA THR A 44 26.49 -4.82 -2.46
C THR A 44 25.19 -4.82 -1.67
N CYS A 45 25.24 -4.47 -0.39
CA CYS A 45 24.04 -4.37 0.42
C CYS A 45 23.19 -3.18 -0.03
N THR A 46 21.90 -3.42 -0.29
CA THR A 46 20.92 -2.37 -0.52
C THR A 46 20.16 -2.09 0.78
N PRO A 47 20.51 -1.03 1.53
CA PRO A 47 19.98 -0.80 2.88
C PRO A 47 18.52 -0.31 2.88
N VAL A 48 17.98 0.12 1.73
CA VAL A 48 16.60 0.64 1.62
C VAL A 48 15.92 0.09 0.38
N ALA A 49 14.66 -0.35 0.52
CA ALA A 49 13.80 -0.75 -0.59
C ALA A 49 12.39 -0.17 -0.42
N ILE A 50 11.66 -0.02 -1.53
CA ILE A 50 10.28 0.47 -1.54
C ILE A 50 9.35 -0.68 -1.90
N LEU A 51 8.32 -0.92 -1.10
CA LEU A 51 7.22 -1.85 -1.40
C LEU A 51 6.04 -1.05 -1.94
N ALA A 52 5.53 -1.41 -3.11
CA ALA A 52 4.44 -0.69 -3.76
C ALA A 52 3.16 -1.52 -3.84
N PHE A 53 2.08 -1.02 -3.23
CA PHE A 53 0.76 -1.64 -3.18
C PHE A 53 -0.24 -0.85 -4.04
N ARG A 54 -0.61 -1.40 -5.19
CA ARG A 54 -1.58 -0.80 -6.13
C ARG A 54 -2.99 -0.63 -5.54
N GLY A 55 -3.80 0.22 -6.17
CA GLY A 55 -5.20 0.43 -5.79
C GLY A 55 -6.16 -0.65 -6.25
N SER A 56 -7.38 -0.63 -5.71
CA SER A 56 -8.46 -1.57 -6.09
C SER A 56 -8.73 -1.55 -7.59
N GLY A 57 -8.72 -2.73 -8.20
CA GLY A 57 -8.97 -2.96 -9.62
C GLY A 57 -7.82 -2.55 -10.54
N GLU A 58 -6.72 -2.01 -10.00
CA GLU A 58 -5.52 -1.78 -10.81
C GLU A 58 -4.90 -3.12 -11.21
N ALA A 59 -4.52 -3.24 -12.48
CA ALA A 59 -3.79 -4.39 -12.99
C ALA A 59 -2.28 -4.12 -12.98
N ASN A 60 -1.50 -5.15 -13.33
CA ASN A 60 -0.10 -4.96 -13.70
C ASN A 60 0.02 -3.96 -14.88
N LEU A 61 1.11 -3.19 -14.92
CA LEU A 61 1.38 -2.23 -16.00
C LEU A 61 1.49 -2.88 -17.38
N ALA A 62 1.91 -4.14 -17.44
CA ALA A 62 1.86 -4.94 -18.65
C ALA A 62 0.48 -5.64 -18.77
N PRO A 63 -0.29 -5.37 -19.84
CA PRO A 63 -1.62 -5.95 -20.01
C PRO A 63 -1.62 -7.48 -20.00
N GLY A 64 -2.60 -8.07 -19.31
CA GLY A 64 -2.81 -9.53 -19.27
C GLY A 64 -1.85 -10.30 -18.35
N VAL A 65 -0.94 -9.61 -17.65
CA VAL A 65 -0.05 -10.25 -16.68
C VAL A 65 -0.83 -10.57 -15.41
N SER A 66 -0.88 -11.87 -15.08
CA SER A 66 -1.44 -12.39 -13.83
C SER A 66 -0.39 -13.13 -12.99
N ALA A 67 0.81 -13.35 -13.50
CA ALA A 67 1.86 -14.04 -12.74
C ALA A 67 2.28 -13.22 -11.51
N LEU A 68 2.49 -13.88 -10.38
CA LEU A 68 2.90 -13.26 -9.12
C LEU A 68 4.18 -12.43 -9.24
N ASP A 69 5.13 -12.89 -10.06
CA ASP A 69 6.40 -12.19 -10.31
C ASP A 69 6.23 -10.93 -11.18
N GLY A 70 5.08 -10.76 -11.84
CA GLY A 70 4.76 -9.61 -12.69
C GLY A 70 5.48 -9.63 -14.03
N ALA A 71 5.66 -8.45 -14.60
CA ALA A 71 6.40 -8.26 -15.84
C ALA A 71 7.33 -7.04 -15.77
N PRO A 72 8.51 -7.09 -16.41
CA PRO A 72 9.46 -6.00 -16.34
C PRO A 72 8.86 -4.71 -16.90
N THR A 73 8.88 -3.64 -16.11
CA THR A 73 8.44 -2.30 -16.52
C THR A 73 9.63 -1.34 -16.41
N LEU A 74 10.07 -0.79 -17.54
CA LEU A 74 11.14 0.20 -17.59
C LEU A 74 10.57 1.62 -17.43
N TYR A 75 11.14 2.38 -16.50
CA TYR A 75 10.89 3.80 -16.28
C TYR A 75 11.97 4.61 -16.99
N PRO A 76 11.68 5.26 -18.13
CA PRO A 76 12.72 5.88 -18.96
C PRO A 76 13.48 7.01 -18.26
N ARG A 77 12.83 7.71 -17.31
CA ARG A 77 13.46 8.82 -16.59
C ARG A 77 14.58 8.38 -15.66
N SER A 78 14.39 7.26 -14.95
CA SER A 78 15.40 6.68 -14.04
C SER A 78 16.25 5.59 -14.67
N GLY A 79 15.79 4.99 -15.77
CA GLY A 79 16.28 3.68 -16.22
C GLY A 79 15.90 2.53 -15.27
N ARG A 80 15.05 2.78 -14.26
CA ARG A 80 14.64 1.78 -13.28
C ARG A 80 13.73 0.72 -13.92
N VAL A 81 13.91 -0.52 -13.51
CA VAL A 81 13.02 -1.62 -13.88
C VAL A 81 12.29 -2.14 -12.63
N THR A 82 10.96 -2.25 -12.71
CA THR A 82 10.11 -2.88 -11.69
C THR A 82 9.41 -4.12 -12.25
N ASN A 83 8.59 -4.81 -11.45
CA ASN A 83 7.71 -5.89 -11.92
C ASN A 83 6.32 -5.42 -12.38
N GLY A 84 6.07 -4.12 -12.40
CA GLY A 84 4.81 -3.53 -12.87
C GLY A 84 3.60 -3.74 -11.94
N TRP A 85 3.78 -4.35 -10.76
CA TRP A 85 2.69 -4.59 -9.81
C TRP A 85 2.35 -3.39 -8.92
N GLU A 86 3.14 -2.31 -9.00
CA GLU A 86 2.83 -1.02 -8.39
C GLU A 86 1.53 -0.39 -8.93
N GLY A 87 1.09 -0.79 -10.13
CA GLY A 87 -0.13 -0.28 -10.77
C GLY A 87 0.04 1.12 -11.37
N PRO A 88 -0.91 1.56 -12.23
CA PRO A 88 -0.79 2.79 -13.01
C PRO A 88 -0.77 4.06 -12.17
N THR A 89 -1.41 4.10 -10.99
CA THR A 89 -1.37 5.29 -10.13
C THR A 89 -0.01 5.46 -9.47
N LEU A 90 0.53 4.43 -8.80
CA LEU A 90 1.85 4.53 -8.17
C LEU A 90 3.00 4.58 -9.19
N ALA A 91 2.81 4.07 -10.40
CA ALA A 91 3.78 4.23 -11.50
C ALA A 91 4.12 5.70 -11.75
N ARG A 92 3.17 6.64 -11.54
CA ARG A 92 3.42 8.08 -11.66
C ARG A 92 4.47 8.56 -10.64
N LEU A 93 4.38 8.08 -9.41
CA LEU A 93 5.34 8.36 -8.34
C LEU A 93 6.69 7.71 -8.62
N VAL A 94 6.70 6.45 -9.08
CA VAL A 94 7.94 5.74 -9.44
C VAL A 94 8.68 6.43 -10.58
N ASP A 95 7.96 6.88 -11.61
CA ASP A 95 8.53 7.62 -12.72
C ASP A 95 9.02 9.01 -12.28
N ALA A 96 8.25 9.71 -11.43
CA ALA A 96 8.65 11.00 -10.86
C ALA A 96 9.88 10.90 -9.96
N LEU A 97 10.00 9.82 -9.19
CA LEU A 97 11.17 9.51 -8.36
C LEU A 97 12.45 9.42 -9.20
N GLY A 98 12.34 8.97 -10.45
CA GLY A 98 13.47 8.95 -11.38
C GLY A 98 13.97 10.31 -11.85
N GLY A 99 13.18 11.37 -11.68
CA GLY A 99 13.57 12.75 -11.99
C GLY A 99 14.06 13.54 -10.77
N VAL A 100 14.23 12.92 -9.61
CA VAL A 100 14.75 13.60 -8.42
C VAL A 100 16.26 13.71 -8.54
N GLU A 101 16.73 14.93 -8.80
CA GLU A 101 18.15 15.26 -8.87
C GLU A 101 18.84 15.07 -7.50
N PRO A 102 20.09 14.58 -7.48
CA PRO A 102 20.90 14.52 -6.28
C PRO A 102 21.04 15.90 -5.61
N GLU A 103 20.80 15.96 -4.31
CA GLU A 103 21.01 17.17 -3.53
C GLU A 103 22.34 17.15 -2.77
N SER A 104 22.92 18.35 -2.60
CA SER A 104 24.05 18.56 -1.70
C SER A 104 23.61 18.28 -0.26
N GLY A 105 23.87 17.08 0.24
CA GLY A 105 23.44 16.65 1.57
C GLY A 105 22.97 15.20 1.63
N TRP A 106 22.78 14.55 0.48
CA TRP A 106 22.54 13.11 0.47
C TRP A 106 23.75 12.33 1.01
N PRO A 107 23.53 11.19 1.67
CA PRO A 107 24.61 10.36 2.19
C PRO A 107 25.55 9.90 1.07
N ALA A 108 26.82 9.70 1.41
CA ALA A 108 27.79 9.16 0.47
C ALA A 108 27.34 7.79 -0.06
N GLY A 109 27.38 7.63 -1.39
CA GLY A 109 26.97 6.40 -2.06
C GLY A 109 25.45 6.17 -2.10
N PHE A 110 24.63 7.16 -1.73
CA PHE A 110 23.19 7.10 -1.98
C PHE A 110 22.89 7.65 -3.37
N SER A 111 22.15 6.86 -4.15
CA SER A 111 21.45 7.33 -5.34
C SER A 111 20.01 6.85 -5.27
N VAL A 112 19.06 7.75 -5.55
CA VAL A 112 17.64 7.37 -5.65
C VAL A 112 17.45 6.26 -6.68
N GLY A 113 18.21 6.26 -7.77
CA GLY A 113 18.17 5.22 -8.80
C GLY A 113 18.51 3.82 -8.27
N GLU A 114 19.28 3.72 -7.19
CA GLU A 114 19.71 2.46 -6.56
C GLU A 114 18.69 1.92 -5.54
N VAL A 115 17.67 2.70 -5.18
CA VAL A 115 16.59 2.23 -4.29
C VAL A 115 15.60 1.43 -5.14
N PRO A 116 15.51 0.09 -4.95
CA PRO A 116 14.60 -0.74 -5.73
C PRO A 116 13.14 -0.47 -5.33
N VAL A 117 12.26 -0.54 -6.32
CA VAL A 117 10.81 -0.55 -6.10
C VAL A 117 10.30 -1.96 -6.41
N LEU A 118 9.71 -2.58 -5.39
CA LEU A 118 9.21 -3.94 -5.39
C LEU A 118 7.68 -3.88 -5.39
N GLY A 119 7.05 -4.10 -6.55
CA GLY A 119 5.60 -4.14 -6.64
C GLY A 119 5.04 -5.40 -5.98
N VAL A 120 4.00 -5.25 -5.16
CA VAL A 120 3.34 -6.36 -4.48
C VAL A 120 2.22 -6.89 -5.37
N GLY A 121 2.47 -8.02 -6.01
CA GLY A 121 1.56 -8.66 -6.94
C GLY A 121 0.56 -9.62 -6.31
N GLY A 122 -0.36 -10.12 -7.13
CA GLY A 122 -1.31 -11.16 -6.74
C GLY A 122 -2.18 -11.63 -7.91
N THR A 123 -2.66 -12.86 -7.81
CA THR A 123 -3.71 -13.47 -8.61
C THR A 123 -4.97 -13.57 -7.76
N ASP A 124 -6.12 -13.88 -8.37
CA ASP A 124 -7.38 -14.15 -7.65
C ASP A 124 -7.25 -15.23 -6.56
N ASP A 125 -6.29 -16.14 -6.70
CA ASP A 125 -6.08 -17.28 -5.81
C ASP A 125 -4.90 -17.11 -4.83
N ALA A 126 -4.04 -16.10 -5.03
CA ALA A 126 -2.83 -15.93 -4.23
C ALA A 126 -2.29 -14.49 -4.26
N GLY A 127 -1.81 -14.01 -3.11
CA GLY A 127 -1.13 -12.71 -3.02
C GLY A 127 -2.09 -11.52 -2.98
N TYR A 128 -1.63 -10.36 -3.46
CA TYR A 128 -2.39 -9.12 -3.43
C TYR A 128 -3.31 -8.96 -4.66
N THR A 129 -4.57 -9.35 -4.53
CA THR A 129 -5.56 -9.27 -5.62
C THR A 129 -5.93 -7.85 -6.02
N ALA A 130 -5.85 -6.89 -5.10
CA ALA A 130 -6.31 -5.52 -5.31
C ALA A 130 -7.78 -5.51 -5.80
N VAL A 131 -8.70 -6.06 -5.01
CA VAL A 131 -10.08 -6.38 -5.46
C VAL A 131 -10.76 -5.15 -6.10
N PRO A 132 -11.30 -5.26 -7.32
CA PRO A 132 -12.04 -4.18 -7.96
C PRO A 132 -13.27 -3.77 -7.15
N ILE A 133 -13.51 -2.46 -7.04
CA ILE A 133 -14.72 -1.94 -6.37
C ILE A 133 -15.95 -2.34 -7.19
N GLN A 134 -16.85 -3.13 -6.58
CA GLN A 134 -18.10 -3.58 -7.18
C GLN A 134 -19.26 -3.33 -6.21
N ALA A 135 -20.46 -3.11 -6.75
CA ALA A 135 -21.68 -2.91 -5.96
C ALA A 135 -22.18 -4.23 -5.34
N ARG A 136 -21.50 -4.73 -4.30
CA ARG A 136 -21.91 -5.91 -3.53
C ARG A 136 -21.75 -5.68 -2.03
N THR A 137 -22.57 -6.36 -1.23
CA THR A 137 -22.61 -6.17 0.24
C THR A 137 -21.34 -6.62 0.96
N THR A 138 -20.54 -7.49 0.33
CA THR A 138 -19.29 -8.01 0.89
C THR A 138 -18.07 -7.19 0.48
N ILE A 139 -18.22 -6.15 -0.34
CA ILE A 139 -17.06 -5.52 -0.98
C ILE A 139 -16.02 -5.04 0.03
N PHE A 140 -16.43 -4.45 1.15
CA PHE A 140 -15.47 -4.00 2.17
C PHE A 140 -14.79 -5.15 2.88
N ASP A 141 -15.49 -6.25 3.16
CA ASP A 141 -14.86 -7.47 3.71
C ASP A 141 -13.81 -7.99 2.72
N ASP A 142 -14.16 -8.12 1.44
CA ASP A 142 -13.24 -8.58 0.39
C ASP A 142 -12.02 -7.66 0.24
N MET A 143 -12.19 -6.35 0.42
CA MET A 143 -11.10 -5.38 0.38
C MET A 143 -10.18 -5.51 1.60
N ILE A 144 -10.74 -5.74 2.79
CA ILE A 144 -9.99 -5.94 4.04
C ILE A 144 -9.15 -7.22 3.92
N ASP A 145 -9.77 -8.32 3.49
CA ASP A 145 -9.09 -9.61 3.32
C ASP A 145 -8.00 -9.50 2.23
N SER A 146 -8.28 -8.84 1.10
CA SER A 146 -7.28 -8.59 0.06
C SER A 146 -6.10 -7.76 0.58
N ALA A 147 -6.35 -6.76 1.41
CA ALA A 147 -5.28 -5.97 2.03
C ALA A 147 -4.42 -6.80 3.00
N ALA A 148 -5.02 -7.71 3.78
CA ALA A 148 -4.30 -8.63 4.65
C ALA A 148 -3.46 -9.64 3.86
N HIS A 149 -4.00 -10.22 2.78
CA HIS A 149 -3.25 -11.05 1.85
C HIS A 149 -2.09 -10.28 1.20
N GLY A 150 -2.31 -9.01 0.86
CA GLY A 150 -1.27 -8.16 0.28
C GLY A 150 -0.12 -7.89 1.25
N ALA A 151 -0.41 -7.59 2.51
CA ALA A 151 0.60 -7.48 3.55
C ALA A 151 1.36 -8.80 3.77
N THR A 152 0.65 -9.94 3.76
CA THR A 152 1.26 -11.27 3.86
C THR A 152 2.21 -11.55 2.70
N TYR A 153 1.78 -11.27 1.48
CA TYR A 153 2.59 -11.46 0.29
C TYR A 153 3.80 -10.50 0.24
N ALA A 154 3.66 -9.29 0.77
CA ALA A 154 4.77 -8.36 0.86
C ALA A 154 5.90 -8.86 1.77
N GLU A 155 5.62 -9.59 2.85
CA GLU A 155 6.68 -10.25 3.64
C GLU A 155 7.46 -11.25 2.80
N ARG A 156 6.78 -12.04 1.97
CA ARG A 156 7.46 -12.94 1.03
C ARG A 156 8.34 -12.15 0.07
N VAL A 157 7.85 -11.04 -0.51
CA VAL A 157 8.66 -10.17 -1.37
C VAL A 157 9.88 -9.61 -0.62
N MET A 158 9.72 -9.20 0.63
CA MET A 158 10.81 -8.72 1.49
C MET A 158 11.85 -9.81 1.74
N ARG A 159 11.42 -11.03 2.07
CA ARG A 159 12.30 -12.19 2.31
C ARG A 159 13.03 -12.61 1.04
N ASP A 160 12.32 -12.71 -0.08
CA ASP A 160 12.91 -13.09 -1.35
C ASP A 160 13.94 -12.04 -1.80
N PHE A 161 13.67 -10.74 -1.57
CA PHE A 161 14.65 -9.67 -1.78
C PHE A 161 15.85 -9.77 -0.84
N ALA A 162 15.61 -10.00 0.47
CA ALA A 162 16.68 -10.17 1.45
C ALA A 162 17.59 -11.36 1.12
N ALA A 163 17.05 -12.43 0.55
CA ALA A 163 17.81 -13.60 0.10
C ALA A 163 18.77 -13.28 -1.06
N THR A 164 18.55 -12.20 -1.81
CA THR A 164 19.47 -11.77 -2.88
C THR A 164 20.55 -10.82 -2.37
N GLN A 165 20.50 -10.40 -1.11
CA GLN A 165 21.46 -9.49 -0.50
C GLN A 165 22.66 -10.26 0.09
N PRO A 166 23.84 -9.61 0.21
CA PRO A 166 24.97 -10.23 0.88
C PRO A 166 24.66 -10.49 2.36
N ALA A 167 25.27 -11.54 2.92
CA ALA A 167 25.07 -11.94 4.31
C ALA A 167 25.31 -10.76 5.28
N GLY A 168 24.39 -10.60 6.24
CA GLY A 168 24.43 -9.51 7.22
C GLY A 168 23.85 -8.17 6.73
N CYS A 169 23.46 -8.06 5.45
CA CYS A 169 22.73 -6.91 4.96
C CYS A 169 21.38 -6.78 5.68
N ARG A 170 21.03 -5.56 6.10
CA ARG A 170 19.74 -5.24 6.71
C ARG A 170 19.06 -4.16 5.90
N THR A 171 18.12 -4.58 5.07
CA THR A 171 17.26 -3.65 4.31
C THR A 171 16.13 -3.14 5.19
N ARG A 172 15.89 -1.83 5.16
CA ARG A 172 14.70 -1.17 5.71
C ARG A 172 13.72 -0.91 4.58
N TYR A 173 12.43 -1.03 4.87
CA TYR A 173 11.40 -0.89 3.85
C TYR A 173 10.58 0.38 4.02
N ILE A 174 10.29 1.02 2.90
CA ILE A 174 9.29 2.08 2.76
C ILE A 174 8.06 1.45 2.10
N ALA A 175 6.91 1.47 2.77
CA ALA A 175 5.67 0.99 2.18
C ALA A 175 4.91 2.15 1.53
N ILE A 176 4.61 2.06 0.24
CA ILE A 176 3.75 3.03 -0.46
C ILE A 176 2.47 2.36 -0.93
N GLY A 177 1.31 3.00 -0.72
CA GLY A 177 0.03 2.39 -1.01
C GLY A 177 -1.02 3.38 -1.50
N TYR A 178 -1.79 2.99 -2.51
CA TYR A 178 -2.91 3.79 -3.02
C TYR A 178 -4.24 3.06 -2.79
N SER A 179 -5.27 3.76 -2.30
CA SER A 179 -6.61 3.20 -2.08
C SER A 179 -6.57 1.92 -1.22
N GLN A 180 -7.05 0.75 -1.69
CA GLN A 180 -6.86 -0.52 -0.97
C GLN A 180 -5.38 -0.84 -0.67
N GLY A 181 -4.46 -0.42 -1.53
CA GLY A 181 -3.02 -0.59 -1.29
C GLY A 181 -2.53 0.21 -0.09
N ALA A 182 -3.17 1.32 0.24
CA ALA A 182 -2.91 2.05 1.49
C ALA A 182 -3.27 1.20 2.71
N MET A 183 -4.40 0.47 2.66
CA MET A 183 -4.77 -0.48 3.72
C MET A 183 -3.72 -1.57 3.87
N ALA A 184 -3.27 -2.18 2.76
CA ALA A 184 -2.25 -3.24 2.77
C ALA A 184 -0.91 -2.73 3.34
N ALA A 185 -0.47 -1.54 2.91
CA ALA A 185 0.75 -0.90 3.42
C ALA A 185 0.68 -0.65 4.94
N ARG A 186 -0.46 -0.16 5.45
CA ARG A 186 -0.69 0.06 6.88
C ARG A 186 -0.68 -1.26 7.66
N THR A 187 -1.39 -2.26 7.16
CA THR A 187 -1.44 -3.60 7.77
C THR A 187 -0.05 -4.20 7.88
N LEU A 188 0.78 -4.09 6.83
CA LEU A 188 2.18 -4.53 6.88
C LEU A 188 2.98 -3.76 7.93
N ALA A 189 2.88 -2.42 7.95
CA ALA A 189 3.63 -1.58 8.89
C ALA A 189 3.27 -1.86 10.36
N GLN A 190 2.01 -2.20 10.64
CA GLN A 190 1.56 -2.61 11.98
C GLN A 190 2.03 -4.01 12.36
N ALA A 191 2.09 -4.94 11.39
CA ALA A 191 2.53 -6.31 11.63
C ALA A 191 4.06 -6.43 11.79
N LEU A 192 4.84 -5.67 11.00
CA LEU A 192 6.30 -5.72 10.98
C LEU A 192 6.94 -4.32 11.22
N PRO A 193 6.66 -3.68 12.37
CA PRO A 193 7.14 -2.32 12.66
C PRO A 193 8.67 -2.21 12.81
N GLY A 194 9.37 -3.32 13.02
CA GLY A 194 10.83 -3.38 13.03
C GLY A 194 11.46 -3.43 11.62
N GLN A 195 10.69 -3.81 10.60
CA GLN A 195 11.15 -3.92 9.20
C GLN A 195 10.70 -2.72 8.35
N VAL A 196 9.46 -2.26 8.53
CA VAL A 196 8.92 -1.09 7.83
C VAL A 196 9.29 0.16 8.62
N SER A 197 10.06 1.06 7.99
CA SER A 197 10.55 2.29 8.65
C SER A 197 9.83 3.55 8.21
N ALA A 198 9.11 3.49 7.09
CA ALA A 198 8.33 4.61 6.57
C ALA A 198 7.12 4.11 5.79
N ILE A 199 6.07 4.92 5.77
CA ILE A 199 4.86 4.67 4.99
C ILE A 199 4.34 5.95 4.32
N MET A 200 3.93 5.83 3.06
CA MET A 200 3.22 6.89 2.32
C MET A 200 1.94 6.34 1.72
N THR A 201 0.79 6.87 2.11
CA THR A 201 -0.51 6.44 1.59
C THR A 201 -1.21 7.54 0.80
N PHE A 202 -2.00 7.12 -0.19
CA PHE A 202 -2.77 7.99 -1.07
C PHE A 202 -4.23 7.52 -1.10
N GLY A 203 -5.18 8.37 -0.75
CA GLY A 203 -6.61 8.01 -0.77
C GLY A 203 -6.97 6.87 0.19
N ASP A 204 -6.46 6.93 1.44
CA ASP A 204 -6.57 5.86 2.43
C ASP A 204 -8.01 5.61 2.94
N PRO A 205 -8.62 4.44 2.66
CA PRO A 205 -9.95 4.06 3.15
C PRO A 205 -10.06 3.92 4.68
N TYR A 206 -8.93 3.83 5.37
CA TYR A 206 -8.82 3.74 6.83
C TYR A 206 -8.49 5.08 7.51
N GLN A 207 -8.54 6.20 6.80
CA GLN A 207 -8.17 7.49 7.37
C GLN A 207 -8.98 7.84 8.63
N GLN A 208 -8.30 8.11 9.73
CA GLN A 208 -8.86 8.73 10.94
C GLN A 208 -8.83 10.26 10.80
N PRO A 209 -9.89 10.98 11.18
CA PRO A 209 -9.90 12.43 11.26
C PRO A 209 -8.78 12.93 12.18
N ALA A 210 -8.01 13.90 11.70
CA ALA A 210 -6.84 14.47 12.35
C ALA A 210 -5.77 13.44 12.75
N GLY A 211 -5.72 12.30 12.05
CA GLY A 211 -4.69 11.28 12.24
C GLY A 211 -3.28 11.81 11.95
N ALA A 212 -2.29 11.34 12.72
CA ALA A 212 -0.90 11.73 12.54
C ALA A 212 -0.38 11.37 11.13
N GLY A 213 0.19 12.34 10.43
CA GLY A 213 0.69 12.17 9.06
C GLY A 213 -0.36 12.46 7.97
N ASN A 214 -1.63 12.73 8.31
CA ASN A 214 -2.62 13.14 7.32
C ASN A 214 -2.24 14.49 6.69
N GLU A 215 -2.49 14.62 5.39
CA GLU A 215 -2.19 15.81 4.60
C GLU A 215 -3.38 16.26 3.74
N ARG A 216 -3.42 17.58 3.49
CA ARG A 216 -4.49 18.31 2.78
C ARG A 216 -5.88 18.17 3.44
N GLU A 217 -6.58 17.07 3.23
CA GLU A 217 -7.90 16.82 3.85
C GLU A 217 -7.77 16.09 5.20
N ILE A 218 -7.23 16.81 6.19
CA ILE A 218 -6.88 16.23 7.50
C ILE A 218 -8.09 15.81 8.31
N SER A 219 -9.25 16.47 8.12
CA SER A 219 -10.51 16.16 8.80
C SER A 219 -11.26 14.98 8.18
N GLY A 220 -10.80 14.48 7.03
CA GLY A 220 -11.44 13.40 6.30
C GLY A 220 -11.53 12.11 7.12
N GLN A 221 -12.66 11.44 6.99
CA GLN A 221 -12.92 10.12 7.53
C GLN A 221 -12.89 9.11 6.38
N GLY A 222 -12.05 8.09 6.48
CA GLY A 222 -12.00 7.00 5.50
C GLY A 222 -13.31 6.22 5.45
N ILE A 223 -13.71 5.79 4.26
CA ILE A 223 -15.03 5.17 4.04
C ILE A 223 -15.16 3.82 4.74
N ILE A 224 -14.13 2.98 4.67
CA ILE A 224 -14.17 1.68 5.34
C ILE A 224 -14.10 1.90 6.85
N ARG A 225 -13.27 2.86 7.30
CA ARG A 225 -13.27 3.28 8.71
C ARG A 225 -14.64 3.76 9.16
N TRP A 226 -15.39 4.49 8.33
CA TRP A 226 -16.75 4.96 8.68
C TRP A 226 -17.74 3.80 8.82
N TRP A 227 -17.61 2.78 7.97
CA TRP A 227 -18.43 1.57 8.00
C TRP A 227 -18.12 0.67 9.21
N MET A 228 -16.89 0.69 9.70
CA MET A 228 -16.44 -0.08 10.86
C MET A 228 -17.12 0.33 12.17
N GLY A 229 -17.35 -0.66 13.05
CA GLY A 229 -17.75 -0.42 14.44
C GLY A 229 -16.66 0.33 15.23
N GLU A 230 -17.03 0.96 16.34
CA GLU A 230 -16.10 1.75 17.18
C GLU A 230 -14.83 0.99 17.56
N GLN A 231 -14.96 -0.25 18.01
CA GLN A 231 -13.81 -1.04 18.43
C GLN A 231 -12.87 -1.43 17.27
N GLN A 232 -13.41 -1.72 16.08
CA GLN A 232 -12.58 -1.98 14.88
C GLN A 232 -11.83 -0.73 14.44
N ARG A 233 -12.49 0.45 14.53
CA ARG A 233 -11.85 1.73 14.27
C ARG A 233 -10.67 1.93 15.21
N THR A 234 -10.85 1.73 16.51
CA THR A 234 -9.75 1.82 17.48
C THR A 234 -8.58 0.90 17.13
N ALA A 235 -8.82 -0.36 16.76
CA ALA A 235 -7.72 -1.25 16.38
C ALA A 235 -7.02 -0.84 15.08
N THR A 236 -7.77 -0.33 14.10
CA THR A 236 -7.21 0.22 12.85
C THR A 236 -6.43 1.50 13.11
N ASP A 237 -6.85 2.30 14.10
CA ASP A 237 -6.23 3.56 14.49
C ASP A 237 -4.90 3.37 15.24
N ASN A 238 -4.61 2.18 15.78
CA ASN A 238 -3.28 1.87 16.35
C ASN A 238 -2.13 2.11 15.34
N PHE A 239 -2.44 2.15 14.03
CA PHE A 239 -1.50 2.57 13.00
C PHE A 239 -0.90 3.96 13.28
N TYR A 240 -1.69 4.87 13.86
CA TYR A 240 -1.21 6.21 14.15
C TYR A 240 -0.17 6.26 15.26
N ASP A 241 0.05 5.16 15.99
CA ASP A 241 1.16 4.98 16.93
C ASP A 241 2.44 4.45 16.26
N PHE A 242 2.41 4.09 14.96
CA PHE A 242 3.59 3.64 14.22
C PHE A 242 4.70 4.70 14.32
N ALA A 243 5.87 4.27 14.81
CA ALA A 243 6.97 5.18 15.17
C ALA A 243 7.78 5.69 13.96
N GLY A 244 7.63 5.06 12.79
CA GLY A 244 8.32 5.46 11.57
C GLY A 244 7.72 6.70 10.91
N PHE A 245 8.32 7.10 9.79
CA PHE A 245 7.82 8.20 8.99
C PHE A 245 6.43 7.87 8.43
N LYS A 246 5.51 8.85 8.47
CA LYS A 246 4.14 8.72 7.98
C LYS A 246 3.76 9.93 7.14
N SER A 247 3.27 9.67 5.93
CA SER A 247 2.57 10.63 5.07
C SER A 247 1.29 9.96 4.56
N ALA A 248 0.14 10.62 4.70
CA ALA A 248 -1.15 10.13 4.23
C ALA A 248 -1.87 11.24 3.49
N LEU A 249 -1.75 11.25 2.16
CA LEU A 249 -2.35 12.27 1.31
C LEU A 249 -3.80 11.92 0.99
N CYS A 250 -4.71 12.83 1.37
CA CYS A 250 -6.11 12.76 0.97
C CYS A 250 -6.51 14.01 0.20
N HIS A 251 -7.02 13.82 -1.01
CA HIS A 251 -7.56 14.92 -1.80
C HIS A 251 -8.84 15.48 -1.20
N PRO A 252 -9.04 16.81 -1.24
CA PRO A 252 -10.31 17.40 -0.84
C PRO A 252 -11.47 16.77 -1.60
N ARG A 253 -12.49 16.32 -0.85
CA ARG A 253 -13.69 15.64 -1.38
C ARG A 253 -13.44 14.28 -2.04
N ASP A 254 -12.30 13.66 -1.83
CA ASP A 254 -12.14 12.24 -2.15
C ASP A 254 -13.06 11.41 -1.22
N PRO A 255 -14.07 10.71 -1.74
CA PRO A 255 -15.03 9.98 -0.92
C PRO A 255 -14.42 8.74 -0.25
N VAL A 256 -13.22 8.32 -0.64
CA VAL A 256 -12.55 7.14 -0.08
C VAL A 256 -11.86 7.48 1.24
N CYS A 257 -11.13 8.59 1.31
CA CYS A 257 -10.42 9.03 2.53
C CYS A 257 -11.13 10.16 3.28
N SER A 258 -12.11 10.82 2.65
CA SER A 258 -12.93 11.89 3.22
C SER A 258 -14.42 11.65 2.95
N TYR A 259 -14.90 10.47 3.35
CA TYR A 259 -16.29 10.07 3.22
C TYR A 259 -17.23 10.98 4.02
N SER A 260 -18.37 11.29 3.40
CA SER A 260 -19.49 11.98 4.03
C SER A 260 -20.79 11.34 3.61
N TRP A 261 -21.61 10.98 4.60
CA TRP A 261 -22.90 10.31 4.39
C TRP A 261 -23.87 11.14 3.52
N LEU A 262 -23.74 12.47 3.54
CA LEU A 262 -24.53 13.40 2.70
C LEU A 262 -24.27 13.23 1.21
N TRP A 263 -23.07 12.77 0.83
CA TRP A 263 -22.68 12.54 -0.56
C TRP A 263 -22.76 11.05 -0.98
N GLY A 264 -23.02 10.16 -0.01
CA GLY A 264 -23.62 8.84 -0.18
C GLY A 264 -22.83 7.77 -0.94
N LEU A 265 -23.35 6.53 -0.92
CA LEU A 265 -22.83 5.37 -1.67
C LEU A 265 -22.76 5.60 -3.20
N GLY A 266 -23.53 6.57 -3.72
CA GLY A 266 -23.49 6.93 -5.15
C GLY A 266 -22.12 7.43 -5.60
N ALA A 267 -21.41 8.17 -4.74
CA ALA A 267 -20.07 8.67 -5.05
C ALA A 267 -19.03 7.56 -5.24
N LEU A 268 -19.17 6.42 -4.55
CA LEU A 268 -18.30 5.26 -4.74
C LEU A 268 -18.46 4.62 -6.11
N LEU A 269 -19.69 4.55 -6.61
CA LEU A 269 -19.97 3.91 -7.90
C LEU A 269 -19.52 4.77 -9.08
N THR A 270 -19.36 6.08 -8.86
CA THR A 270 -18.88 7.01 -9.88
C THR A 270 -17.39 7.33 -9.75
N VAL A 271 -16.68 6.75 -8.76
CA VAL A 271 -15.30 7.07 -8.30
C VAL A 271 -14.84 8.44 -8.79
N PRO A 272 -15.13 9.52 -8.04
CA PRO A 272 -14.98 10.86 -8.57
C PRO A 272 -13.51 11.14 -8.87
N GLU A 273 -13.28 12.02 -9.84
CA GLU A 273 -11.96 12.48 -10.29
C GLU A 273 -10.93 12.69 -9.16
N PRO A 274 -11.28 13.27 -7.98
CA PRO A 274 -10.32 13.47 -6.88
C PRO A 274 -9.67 12.18 -6.37
N HIS A 275 -10.31 11.01 -6.50
CA HIS A 275 -9.70 9.75 -6.10
C HIS A 275 -8.78 9.18 -7.18
N LEU A 276 -9.00 9.50 -8.47
CA LEU A 276 -8.29 8.89 -9.60
C LEU A 276 -7.07 9.68 -10.08
N ASN A 277 -6.93 10.92 -9.61
CA ASN A 277 -5.91 11.87 -10.08
C ASN A 277 -4.76 12.09 -9.10
N TYR A 278 -4.54 11.17 -8.16
CA TYR A 278 -3.36 11.21 -7.30
C TYR A 278 -2.07 11.20 -8.12
N LEU A 279 -1.05 11.88 -7.59
CA LEU A 279 0.32 11.86 -8.08
C LEU A 279 0.48 12.43 -9.50
N GLU A 280 -0.49 13.20 -9.98
CA GLU A 280 -0.40 13.90 -11.25
C GLU A 280 0.45 15.18 -11.14
N GLY A 281 1.19 15.47 -12.20
CA GLY A 281 1.93 16.71 -12.36
C GLY A 281 2.85 17.04 -11.18
N LEU A 282 2.67 18.23 -10.61
CA LEU A 282 3.52 18.74 -9.53
C LEU A 282 3.38 17.92 -8.23
N GLU A 283 2.21 17.34 -7.97
CA GLU A 283 2.00 16.53 -6.77
C GLU A 283 2.89 15.30 -6.76
N GLY A 284 2.93 14.57 -7.88
CA GLY A 284 3.83 13.42 -8.05
C GLY A 284 5.29 13.80 -7.84
N THR A 285 5.73 14.96 -8.36
CA THR A 285 7.09 15.48 -8.18
C THR A 285 7.41 15.83 -6.72
N ILE A 286 6.48 16.47 -6.01
CA ILE A 286 6.65 16.81 -4.58
C ILE A 286 6.78 15.52 -3.75
N LYS A 287 5.86 14.57 -3.98
CA LYS A 287 5.85 13.29 -3.25
C LYS A 287 7.05 12.40 -3.61
N ALA A 288 7.52 12.46 -4.85
CA ALA A 288 8.76 11.80 -5.26
C ALA A 288 9.98 12.36 -4.51
N ARG A 289 10.09 13.68 -4.35
CA ARG A 289 11.18 14.30 -3.58
C ARG A 289 11.12 13.90 -2.11
N GLU A 290 9.94 13.96 -1.50
CA GLU A 290 9.74 13.51 -0.12
C GLU A 290 10.13 12.03 0.06
N LEU A 291 9.75 11.17 -0.88
CA LEU A 291 10.15 9.76 -0.89
C LEU A 291 11.67 9.57 -1.03
N ALA A 292 12.32 10.37 -1.87
CA ALA A 292 13.77 10.37 -2.01
C ALA A 292 14.48 10.80 -0.71
N GLU A 293 13.99 11.84 -0.03
CA GLU A 293 14.53 12.32 1.24
C GLU A 293 14.41 11.28 2.35
N VAL A 294 13.24 10.62 2.45
CA VAL A 294 13.02 9.52 3.40
C VAL A 294 13.96 8.35 3.09
N ALA A 295 14.12 7.98 1.82
CA ALA A 295 15.04 6.93 1.42
C ALA A 295 16.51 7.28 1.72
N ALA A 296 16.91 8.53 1.48
CA ALA A 296 18.24 9.03 1.81
C ALA A 296 18.50 8.95 3.33
N SER A 297 17.55 9.39 4.15
CA SER A 297 17.67 9.31 5.61
C SER A 297 17.84 7.87 6.09
N LEU A 298 17.02 6.95 5.58
CA LEU A 298 17.12 5.53 5.92
C LEU A 298 18.44 4.90 5.46
N TRP A 299 18.96 5.32 4.30
CA TRP A 299 20.23 4.87 3.74
C TRP A 299 21.42 5.28 4.62
N ALA A 300 21.36 6.47 5.22
CA ALA A 300 22.37 6.95 6.17
C ALA A 300 22.43 6.13 7.47
N GLY A 301 21.43 5.28 7.71
CA GLY A 301 21.23 4.59 8.97
C GLY A 301 20.34 5.35 9.96
N ASP A 302 19.93 6.57 9.63
CA ASP A 302 19.04 7.40 10.46
C ASP A 302 17.61 6.85 10.47
N ARG A 303 16.86 7.17 11.53
CA ARG A 303 15.40 7.00 11.54
C ARG A 303 14.78 8.33 11.12
N PRO A 304 14.06 8.39 10.00
CA PRO A 304 13.36 9.61 9.61
C PRO A 304 12.32 9.91 10.69
N THR A 305 12.49 11.05 11.37
CA THR A 305 11.43 11.62 12.21
C THR A 305 10.33 12.11 11.28
N GLY A 306 9.05 11.85 11.62
CA GLY A 306 7.87 12.27 10.83
C GLY A 306 7.86 13.76 10.44
N PRO A 307 6.88 14.21 9.65
CA PRO A 307 6.91 15.51 8.96
C PRO A 307 7.39 16.64 9.87
N VAL A 308 8.59 17.12 9.55
CA VAL A 308 9.24 18.22 10.25
C VAL A 308 8.42 19.47 9.92
N ALA A 309 7.78 20.05 10.94
CA ALA A 309 7.22 21.40 10.84
C ALA A 309 8.26 22.35 10.20
N PRO A 310 7.86 23.38 9.42
CA PRO A 310 8.77 24.19 8.61
C PRO A 310 9.98 24.66 9.44
N ARG A 311 11.16 24.25 8.98
CA ARG A 311 12.45 24.37 9.68
C ARG A 311 12.76 25.84 10.00
N PRO A 312 13.05 26.22 11.27
CA PRO A 312 13.66 27.51 11.56
C PRO A 312 15.10 27.58 11.03
N ALA A 313 15.56 28.79 10.73
CA ALA A 313 16.86 29.12 10.14
C ALA A 313 18.08 28.43 10.82
N PRO A 314 19.22 28.30 10.11
CA PRO A 314 20.32 27.43 10.51
C PRO A 314 20.99 27.92 11.79
N ARG A 315 21.23 27.00 12.73
CA ARG A 315 22.21 27.19 13.81
C ARG A 315 23.51 26.53 13.41
N ASP A 316 24.59 27.28 13.53
CA ASP A 316 25.96 26.77 13.55
C ASP A 316 26.12 25.75 14.66
N SER A 317 26.51 24.52 14.31
CA SER A 317 27.01 23.55 15.28
C SER A 317 28.14 22.74 14.66
N THR A 318 29.34 23.02 15.14
CA THR A 318 30.51 22.17 15.08
C THR A 318 30.31 21.02 16.08
N SER A 319 30.16 19.79 15.61
CA SER A 319 30.30 18.60 16.47
C SER A 319 30.75 17.36 15.70
N ASP A 320 31.97 16.94 16.03
CA ASP A 320 32.54 15.59 16.06
C ASP A 320 31.85 14.47 15.26
N ALA A 321 32.58 14.02 14.23
CA ALA A 321 32.30 12.85 13.41
C ALA A 321 32.49 11.55 14.20
N ALA A 322 31.55 11.21 15.07
CA ALA A 322 31.30 9.81 15.40
C ALA A 322 30.43 9.23 14.27
N GLY A 323 30.97 8.26 13.51
CA GLY A 323 30.22 7.58 12.46
C GLY A 323 28.88 7.03 12.97
N PRO A 324 27.86 6.88 12.10
CA PRO A 324 26.51 6.49 12.49
C PRO A 324 26.55 5.18 13.28
N ARG A 325 26.11 5.23 14.54
CA ARG A 325 25.98 4.05 15.39
C ARG A 325 24.86 3.19 14.81
N PRO A 326 25.07 1.89 14.53
CA PRO A 326 24.01 1.05 14.01
C PRO A 326 22.82 1.08 14.98
N ALA A 327 21.61 1.29 14.45
CA ALA A 327 20.41 1.26 15.25
C ALA A 327 20.34 -0.09 15.99
N PRO A 328 19.98 -0.10 17.29
CA PRO A 328 19.85 -1.35 18.04
C PRO A 328 18.85 -2.27 17.33
N ALA A 329 19.15 -3.57 17.32
CA ALA A 329 18.25 -4.56 16.74
C ALA A 329 16.88 -4.48 17.44
N PRO A 330 15.76 -4.63 16.70
CA PRO A 330 14.44 -4.66 17.32
C PRO A 330 14.37 -5.81 18.32
N LEU A 331 13.67 -5.61 19.43
CA LEU A 331 13.41 -6.67 20.40
C LEU A 331 12.38 -7.64 19.82
N PRO A 332 12.41 -8.94 20.21
CA PRO A 332 11.38 -9.87 19.82
C PRO A 332 9.98 -9.39 20.23
N ALA A 333 9.03 -9.44 19.30
CA ALA A 333 7.66 -8.95 19.51
C ALA A 333 6.63 -9.77 18.73
N LEU A 334 5.39 -9.83 19.25
CA LEU A 334 4.23 -10.35 18.54
C LEU A 334 3.23 -9.22 18.35
N ASN A 335 3.16 -8.71 17.12
CA ASN A 335 2.37 -7.54 16.76
C ASN A 335 1.09 -7.97 16.04
N SER A 336 0.00 -7.28 16.30
CA SER A 336 -1.27 -7.46 15.59
C SER A 336 -2.19 -6.28 15.91
N ALA A 337 -3.27 -6.14 15.14
CA ALA A 337 -4.44 -5.41 15.60
C ALA A 337 -4.93 -5.99 16.94
N THR A 338 -5.40 -5.11 17.85
CA THR A 338 -5.89 -5.52 19.18
C THR A 338 -7.31 -6.07 19.15
N SER A 339 -8.06 -5.83 18.07
CA SER A 339 -9.39 -6.37 17.84
C SER A 339 -9.60 -6.72 16.36
N GLY A 340 -10.61 -7.56 16.09
CA GLY A 340 -11.06 -7.94 14.75
C GLY A 340 -12.52 -8.38 14.76
N LEU A 341 -13.05 -8.80 13.60
CA LEU A 341 -14.40 -9.37 13.50
C LEU A 341 -14.38 -10.87 13.25
N VAL A 342 -15.44 -11.53 13.68
CA VAL A 342 -15.75 -12.89 13.25
C VAL A 342 -15.76 -13.00 11.72
N GLY A 343 -14.98 -13.95 11.22
CA GLY A 343 -14.89 -14.27 9.80
C GLY A 343 -14.10 -13.27 8.96
N GLN A 344 -13.40 -12.30 9.56
CA GLN A 344 -12.44 -11.43 8.85
C GLN A 344 -11.00 -11.91 9.11
N SER A 345 -10.13 -11.75 8.12
CA SER A 345 -8.71 -12.04 8.28
C SER A 345 -8.04 -11.04 9.22
N MET A 346 -7.25 -11.56 10.17
CA MET A 346 -6.34 -10.82 11.02
C MET A 346 -4.91 -11.28 10.78
N LEU A 347 -3.99 -10.32 10.74
CA LEU A 347 -2.57 -10.57 10.56
C LEU A 347 -1.82 -10.40 11.89
N PHE A 348 -1.05 -11.42 12.24
CA PHE A 348 -0.09 -11.40 13.34
C PHE A 348 1.32 -11.40 12.77
N GLY A 349 2.20 -10.54 13.28
CA GLY A 349 3.61 -10.50 12.93
C GLY A 349 4.51 -10.79 14.12
N ALA A 350 5.20 -11.94 14.05
CA ALA A 350 6.20 -12.37 15.01
C ALA A 350 7.58 -11.86 14.58
N GLU A 351 8.03 -10.75 15.16
CA GLU A 351 9.37 -10.23 14.90
C GLU A 351 10.37 -10.91 15.83
N ALA A 352 11.35 -11.62 15.25
CA ALA A 352 12.40 -12.29 16.01
C ALA A 352 13.53 -11.36 16.47
N GLY A 353 13.55 -10.10 16.01
CA GLY A 353 14.66 -9.17 16.26
C GLY A 353 15.96 -9.48 15.47
N LEU A 354 15.90 -10.44 14.56
CA LEU A 354 17.02 -10.88 13.71
C LEU A 354 16.98 -10.21 12.33
N PRO A 355 18.11 -10.17 11.59
CA PRO A 355 18.09 -9.77 10.18
C PRO A 355 17.10 -10.60 9.36
N LEU A 356 16.38 -9.99 8.41
CA LEU A 356 15.56 -10.74 7.45
C LEU A 356 16.42 -11.74 6.66
N GLY A 357 15.84 -12.88 6.32
CA GLY A 357 16.54 -14.00 5.69
C GLY A 357 17.26 -14.92 6.68
N THR A 358 17.40 -14.53 7.95
CA THR A 358 17.86 -15.46 9.00
C THR A 358 16.81 -16.56 9.18
N PRO A 359 17.18 -17.86 9.11
CA PRO A 359 16.23 -18.94 9.33
C PRO A 359 15.69 -18.88 10.77
N VAL A 360 14.38 -18.68 10.89
CA VAL A 360 13.64 -18.72 12.16
C VAL A 360 12.47 -19.67 11.98
N HIS A 361 12.29 -20.59 12.91
CA HIS A 361 11.14 -21.48 12.95
C HIS A 361 10.09 -20.92 13.90
N TYR A 362 8.84 -20.84 13.44
CA TYR A 362 7.70 -20.32 14.18
C TYR A 362 6.70 -21.43 14.42
N GLU A 363 6.30 -21.61 15.67
CA GLU A 363 5.21 -22.48 16.07
C GLU A 363 4.13 -21.63 16.74
N TYR A 364 2.87 -21.76 16.32
CA TYR A 364 1.76 -20.95 16.82
C TYR A 364 0.73 -21.83 17.53
N ASP A 365 0.43 -21.51 18.78
CA ASP A 365 -0.80 -21.90 19.48
C ASP A 365 -1.87 -20.88 19.13
N THR A 366 -2.82 -21.32 18.31
CA THR A 366 -3.88 -20.49 17.74
C THR A 366 -5.19 -20.59 18.52
N THR A 367 -5.26 -21.51 19.47
CA THR A 367 -6.45 -21.79 20.28
C THR A 367 -6.29 -21.38 21.74
N GLY A 368 -5.08 -21.02 22.16
CA GLY A 368 -4.73 -20.61 23.53
C GLY A 368 -4.76 -21.78 24.53
N ASN A 369 -4.64 -23.02 24.06
CA ASN A 369 -4.74 -24.21 24.90
C ASN A 369 -3.37 -24.74 25.37
N GLY A 370 -2.27 -24.07 25.00
CA GLY A 370 -0.90 -24.46 25.30
C GLY A 370 -0.30 -25.49 24.34
N VAL A 371 -1.04 -25.91 23.31
CA VAL A 371 -0.57 -26.80 22.23
C VAL A 371 -0.32 -25.96 20.98
N PHE A 372 0.86 -26.13 20.38
CA PHE A 372 1.20 -25.44 19.14
C PHE A 372 0.54 -26.15 17.95
N ASP A 373 -0.46 -25.49 17.37
CA ASP A 373 -1.34 -26.04 16.35
C ASP A 373 -0.72 -25.96 14.94
N ARG A 374 0.15 -24.99 14.70
CA ARG A 374 0.73 -24.70 13.38
C ARG A 374 2.22 -24.42 13.47
N ALA A 375 2.97 -24.84 12.46
CA ALA A 375 4.36 -24.46 12.26
C ALA A 375 4.52 -23.72 10.92
N SER A 376 5.41 -22.74 10.88
CA SER A 376 5.67 -21.89 9.71
C SER A 376 7.11 -21.39 9.72
N ASP A 377 7.64 -21.09 8.54
CA ASP A 377 8.90 -20.35 8.38
C ASP A 377 8.66 -18.85 8.10
N SER A 378 7.40 -18.43 8.02
CA SER A 378 7.02 -17.01 7.92
C SER A 378 6.76 -16.42 9.31
N PRO A 379 7.25 -15.19 9.58
CA PRO A 379 6.89 -14.44 10.78
C PRO A 379 5.44 -13.97 10.75
N LEU A 380 4.76 -14.05 9.61
CA LEU A 380 3.36 -13.67 9.49
C LEU A 380 2.46 -14.89 9.66
N LEU A 381 1.45 -14.73 10.51
CA LEU A 381 0.35 -15.66 10.65
C LEU A 381 -0.95 -14.93 10.32
N GLU A 382 -1.62 -15.39 9.28
CA GLU A 382 -2.99 -15.01 9.00
C GLU A 382 -3.97 -15.94 9.73
N MET A 383 -4.95 -15.35 10.41
CA MET A 383 -5.98 -16.05 11.16
C MET A 383 -7.37 -15.48 10.88
N VAL A 384 -8.35 -16.39 10.86
CA VAL A 384 -9.77 -16.04 10.83
C VAL A 384 -10.44 -16.64 12.06
N PHE A 385 -10.97 -15.80 12.93
CA PHE A 385 -11.67 -16.23 14.14
C PHE A 385 -13.15 -16.46 13.85
N GLN A 386 -13.69 -17.60 14.30
CA GLN A 386 -15.06 -18.02 14.00
C GLN A 386 -16.07 -17.69 15.11
N SER A 387 -15.60 -17.23 16.27
CA SER A 387 -16.44 -16.89 17.41
C SER A 387 -15.99 -15.57 18.05
N PRO A 388 -16.93 -14.76 18.57
CA PRO A 388 -16.56 -13.57 19.32
C PRO A 388 -15.92 -13.94 20.67
N GLY A 389 -15.26 -12.98 21.30
CA GLY A 389 -14.63 -13.11 22.61
C GLY A 389 -13.13 -12.79 22.61
N GLU A 390 -12.50 -12.96 23.77
CA GLU A 390 -11.04 -12.89 23.89
C GLU A 390 -10.42 -14.16 23.31
N HIS A 391 -9.45 -14.00 22.42
CA HIS A 391 -8.64 -15.10 21.90
C HIS A 391 -7.17 -14.81 22.21
N THR A 392 -6.44 -15.85 22.60
CA THR A 392 -5.02 -15.74 22.92
C THR A 392 -4.22 -16.51 21.87
N VAL A 393 -3.32 -15.81 21.19
CA VAL A 393 -2.38 -16.39 20.23
C VAL A 393 -0.99 -16.37 20.87
N THR A 394 -0.33 -17.52 20.89
CA THR A 394 1.04 -17.65 21.38
C THR A 394 1.94 -18.11 20.25
N VAL A 395 3.08 -17.44 20.05
CA VAL A 395 4.11 -17.86 19.12
C VAL A 395 5.35 -18.31 19.90
N ARG A 396 5.92 -19.43 19.49
CA ARG A 396 7.25 -19.88 19.87
C ARG A 396 8.17 -19.73 18.67
N MET A 397 9.18 -18.89 18.82
CA MET A 397 10.20 -18.63 17.81
C MET A 397 11.49 -19.34 18.21
N SER A 398 12.14 -19.99 17.26
CA SER A 398 13.45 -20.61 17.49
C SER A 398 14.42 -20.34 16.35
N ALA A 399 15.65 -19.96 16.71
CA ALA A 399 16.76 -19.77 15.79
C ALA A 399 18.10 -19.98 16.52
N PRO A 400 19.19 -20.34 15.82
CA PRO A 400 20.49 -20.58 16.45
C PRO A 400 20.97 -19.42 17.34
N ASP A 401 20.79 -18.18 16.87
CA ASP A 401 21.23 -16.97 17.58
C ASP A 401 20.20 -16.43 18.58
N LEU A 402 18.95 -16.89 18.49
CA LEU A 402 17.84 -16.46 19.36
C LEU A 402 17.64 -17.39 20.55
N GLY A 403 18.03 -18.66 20.42
CA GLY A 403 17.51 -19.73 21.25
C GLY A 403 16.01 -19.93 20.99
N THR A 404 15.23 -20.17 22.05
CA THR A 404 13.77 -20.29 21.97
C THR A 404 13.12 -19.18 22.77
N ILE A 405 12.21 -18.43 22.14
CA ILE A 405 11.44 -17.37 22.77
C ILE A 405 9.95 -17.66 22.57
N THR A 406 9.14 -17.39 23.58
CA THR A 406 7.68 -17.50 23.52
C THR A 406 7.06 -16.15 23.81
N LEU A 407 6.14 -15.71 22.94
CA LEU A 407 5.41 -14.45 23.06
C LEU A 407 3.91 -14.73 22.93
N THR A 408 3.11 -13.96 23.66
CA THR A 408 1.65 -14.12 23.70
C THR A 408 0.98 -12.79 23.40
N LYS A 409 -0.10 -12.85 22.64
CA LYS A 409 -0.96 -11.71 22.31
C LYS A 409 -2.42 -12.11 22.50
N THR A 410 -3.15 -11.30 23.25
CA THR A 410 -4.61 -11.42 23.35
C THR A 410 -5.26 -10.42 22.39
N VAL A 411 -6.27 -10.89 21.66
CA VAL A 411 -7.08 -10.09 20.75
C VAL A 411 -8.56 -10.22 21.09
N HIS A 412 -9.30 -9.13 20.90
CA HIS A 412 -10.74 -9.11 21.11
C HIS A 412 -11.48 -9.30 19.78
N ILE A 413 -12.18 -10.42 19.62
CA ILE A 413 -12.96 -10.72 18.42
C ILE A 413 -14.40 -10.35 18.65
N LEU A 414 -14.93 -9.54 17.75
CA LEU A 414 -16.26 -9.01 17.83
C LEU A 414 -17.22 -9.75 16.91
N GLU A 415 -18.47 -9.81 17.32
CA GLU A 415 -19.53 -10.19 16.40
C GLU A 415 -19.55 -9.24 15.21
N ARG A 416 -19.84 -9.79 14.03
CA ARG A 416 -20.10 -8.96 12.86
C ARG A 416 -21.39 -8.19 13.14
N GLY A 417 -21.24 -6.90 13.44
CA GLY A 417 -22.40 -6.03 13.62
C GLY A 417 -23.28 -6.15 12.39
N VAL A 418 -24.56 -6.43 12.59
CA VAL A 418 -25.54 -6.21 11.53
C VAL A 418 -25.39 -4.73 11.16
N PRO A 419 -25.11 -4.38 9.89
CA PRO A 419 -24.98 -2.99 9.49
C PRO A 419 -26.16 -2.24 10.07
N ALA A 420 -25.90 -1.15 10.81
CA ALA A 420 -26.97 -0.39 11.45
C ALA A 420 -28.04 -0.16 10.39
N THR A 421 -29.21 -0.79 10.54
CA THR A 421 -30.35 -0.51 9.67
C THR A 421 -30.47 0.99 9.68
N ALA A 422 -30.27 1.62 8.52
CA ALA A 422 -30.34 3.06 8.38
C ALA A 422 -31.66 3.49 9.01
N SER A 423 -31.59 3.97 10.26
CA SER A 423 -32.77 4.34 10.99
C SER A 423 -33.39 5.43 10.15
N SER A 424 -34.63 5.23 9.73
CA SER A 424 -35.41 6.20 8.98
C SER A 424 -35.72 7.38 9.90
N ALA A 425 -34.70 8.15 10.27
CA ALA A 425 -34.79 9.42 10.99
C ALA A 425 -35.03 10.57 10.00
N ALA A 426 -35.73 10.30 8.89
CA ALA A 426 -36.18 11.30 7.92
C ALA A 426 -37.50 11.99 8.35
N SER A 427 -38.00 11.76 9.57
CA SER A 427 -39.30 12.26 10.01
C SER A 427 -39.26 13.50 10.92
N ASP A 428 -38.11 13.90 11.47
CA ASP A 428 -38.10 14.86 12.60
C ASP A 428 -37.46 16.23 12.32
N LEU A 429 -37.05 16.52 11.07
CA LEU A 429 -36.62 17.88 10.67
C LEU A 429 -37.77 18.80 10.23
N GLY A 430 -39.03 18.36 10.36
CA GLY A 430 -40.21 19.13 9.97
C GLY A 430 -40.87 19.98 11.08
N ARG A 431 -40.34 19.98 12.32
CA ARG A 431 -41.07 20.55 13.46
C ARG A 431 -40.16 21.42 14.34
N GLY A 432 -39.79 22.62 13.87
CA GLY A 432 -38.97 23.51 14.69
C GLY A 432 -38.62 24.90 14.18
N CYS A 433 -39.40 25.51 13.27
CA CYS A 433 -39.27 26.94 12.97
C CYS A 433 -40.64 27.61 13.00
N ARG A 434 -41.20 27.81 14.21
CA ARG A 434 -42.18 28.86 14.46
C ARG A 434 -41.55 29.81 15.48
N GLY A 435 -41.53 31.08 15.10
CA GLY A 435 -40.62 32.07 15.63
C GLY A 435 -41.04 32.69 16.96
N ASP A 436 -40.06 33.39 17.52
CA ASP A 436 -40.28 34.47 18.47
C ASP A 436 -39.93 35.80 17.79
N PRO A 437 -40.80 36.82 17.87
CA PRO A 437 -40.45 38.18 17.47
C PRO A 437 -39.56 38.81 18.54
N MET A 438 -38.43 39.37 18.12
CA MET A 438 -37.58 40.18 19.00
C MET A 438 -38.26 41.51 19.32
N VAL A 439 -38.26 41.84 20.62
CA VAL A 439 -38.41 43.21 21.16
C VAL A 439 -37.06 43.91 21.09
#